data_AF-A0A6C0C7H1-F1
#
_entry.id   AF-A0A6C0C7H1-F1
#
_cell.length_a   1.000
_cell.length_b   1.000
_cell.length_c   1.000
_cell.angle_alpha   90.00
_cell.angle_beta   90.00
_cell.angle_gamma   90.00
#
_symmetry.space_group_name_H-M   'P 1'
#
loop_
_entity.id
_entity.type
_entity.pdbx_description
1 polymer ?
#
loop_
_entity_poly.entity_id
_entity_poly.type
_entity_poly.pdbx_seq_one_letter_code
_entity_poly.pdbx_strand_id
1 'polypeptide(L)'
;MPLIEAEFKKILGDTKFFRMQYHTNLHKYSLELLFDGHEIPNKYIIIENKIMYYYPKIYKMLGQRGDLQLIRKILHINHNIFGWDNAEYIMQGAAKVGHVYILRWMVQSGYRRFSSATRYAAEGNQLKTLKWLIDNNFGIDGLAVSYAGKEGHMNIIKFLIENDENCTLRSYAAAEKGRLDIVKYFYSLDPDSLRNVGDAAINSGYLDILKFAYENGYEYESHTICPHPHILTWLIDNGYVKSNINTSELVAYSGNLESLQLLYHNNFIVRNEIVFIAALSSGNILMIEWLHNINCPFNENIPDLARSLAILKLLVEWGYQVDKVNLSMVASNGDLECLQYLYAHGCKLSSEIISSAASNGHLHVIVWCREQGCPWDADACRITVRNHNLDVLRWLRGFDRNTCGLESKETEICPWNEDVCLEAIKLGHVAILKFALENGCQASYKTYRANAKSKNRVIDNYVYKYRR
;
A
#
# COMPACT_ATOMS: atom_id res chain seq x y z
N MET A 1 -22.66 -3.86 15.18
CA MET A 1 -21.36 -4.49 15.48
C MET A 1 -20.59 -4.94 14.23
N PRO A 2 -21.10 -5.81 13.32
CA PRO A 2 -20.24 -6.45 12.29
C PRO A 2 -19.69 -5.48 11.23
N LEU A 3 -20.50 -4.50 10.81
CA LEU A 3 -20.13 -3.54 9.77
C LEU A 3 -19.05 -2.55 10.25
N ILE A 4 -19.10 -2.19 11.54
CA ILE A 4 -18.17 -1.27 12.20
C ILE A 4 -16.84 -1.98 12.52
N GLU A 5 -16.90 -3.22 13.01
CA GLU A 5 -15.70 -4.06 13.15
C GLU A 5 -15.03 -4.33 11.80
N ALA A 6 -15.81 -4.50 10.73
CA ALA A 6 -15.30 -4.65 9.38
C ALA A 6 -14.65 -3.37 8.85
N GLU A 7 -15.26 -2.20 9.10
CA GLU A 7 -14.70 -0.91 8.73
C GLU A 7 -13.41 -0.60 9.53
N PHE A 8 -13.40 -0.96 10.83
CA PHE A 8 -12.22 -0.87 11.69
C PHE A 8 -11.08 -1.80 11.24
N LYS A 9 -11.38 -3.08 10.99
CA LYS A 9 -10.41 -4.06 10.46
C LYS A 9 -9.89 -3.64 9.09
N LYS A 10 -10.74 -3.10 8.23
CA LYS A 10 -10.38 -2.55 6.92
C LYS A 10 -9.43 -1.36 7.07
N ILE A 11 -9.74 -0.41 7.95
CA ILE A 11 -8.84 0.72 8.23
C ILE A 11 -7.50 0.23 8.78
N LEU A 12 -7.49 -0.73 9.71
CA LEU A 12 -6.24 -1.32 10.24
C LEU A 12 -5.41 -2.01 9.16
N GLY A 13 -6.05 -2.78 8.28
CA GLY A 13 -5.41 -3.51 7.17
C GLY A 13 -4.87 -2.58 6.09
N ASP A 14 -5.67 -1.61 5.65
CA ASP A 14 -5.36 -0.73 4.51
C ASP A 14 -4.25 0.30 4.82
N THR A 15 -4.02 0.61 6.09
CA THR A 15 -3.15 1.74 6.47
C THR A 15 -1.79 1.34 7.05
N LYS A 16 -1.53 0.05 7.32
CA LYS A 16 -0.45 -0.35 8.25
C LYS A 16 -0.46 0.58 9.48
N PHE A 17 -1.66 0.75 10.07
CA PHE A 17 -2.00 1.84 11.00
C PHE A 17 -0.94 2.02 12.09
N PHE A 18 -0.34 0.93 12.54
CA PHE A 18 0.80 0.95 13.45
C PHE A 18 2.06 0.54 12.69
N ARG A 19 3.03 1.46 12.57
CA ARG A 19 4.39 1.16 12.07
C ARG A 19 5.20 0.26 13.03
N MET A 20 4.70 -0.03 14.23
CA MET A 20 5.35 -0.84 15.26
C MET A 20 4.33 -1.72 15.98
N GLN A 21 4.70 -2.97 16.30
CA GLN A 21 3.88 -4.00 16.96
C GLN A 21 3.46 -3.68 18.43
N TYR A 22 3.25 -2.42 18.80
CA TYR A 22 2.82 -2.05 20.16
C TYR A 22 1.40 -1.47 20.14
N HIS A 23 0.41 -2.36 20.28
CA HIS A 23 -0.97 -1.96 20.62
C HIS A 23 -1.16 -2.10 22.13
N THR A 24 -1.64 -1.05 22.79
CA THR A 24 -2.14 -1.16 24.17
C THR A 24 -3.65 -1.41 24.12
N ASN A 25 -4.20 -2.11 25.11
CA ASN A 25 -5.66 -2.28 25.24
C ASN A 25 -6.39 -0.92 25.27
N LEU A 26 -5.73 0.11 25.78
CA LEU A 26 -6.23 1.49 25.81
C LEU A 26 -6.56 2.00 24.40
N HIS A 27 -5.76 1.63 23.38
CA HIS A 27 -6.00 2.06 22.01
C HIS A 27 -7.29 1.48 21.44
N LYS A 28 -7.46 0.16 21.59
CA LYS A 28 -8.64 -0.57 21.11
C LYS A 28 -9.94 -0.01 21.70
N TYR A 29 -10.00 0.11 23.02
CA TYR A 29 -11.21 0.62 23.70
C TYR A 29 -11.56 2.06 23.31
N SER A 30 -10.55 2.92 23.13
CA SER A 30 -10.80 4.32 22.75
C SER A 30 -11.40 4.41 21.36
N LEU A 31 -10.94 3.57 20.42
CA LEU A 31 -11.47 3.50 19.07
C LEU A 31 -12.87 2.89 19.08
N GLU A 32 -13.11 1.78 19.80
CA GLU A 32 -14.45 1.19 19.92
C GLU A 32 -15.49 2.19 20.43
N LEU A 33 -15.19 2.91 21.52
CA LEU A 33 -16.07 3.95 22.04
C LEU A 33 -16.29 5.08 21.02
N LEU A 34 -15.22 5.51 20.33
CA LEU A 34 -15.27 6.46 19.22
C LEU A 34 -16.10 5.95 18.04
N PHE A 35 -16.26 4.66 17.81
CA PHE A 35 -16.99 4.11 16.66
C PHE A 35 -18.42 3.70 17.01
N ASP A 36 -18.68 3.27 18.24
CA ASP A 36 -20.01 2.86 18.70
C ASP A 36 -20.88 4.04 19.16
N GLY A 37 -20.33 5.25 19.20
CA GLY A 37 -21.09 6.45 19.60
C GLY A 37 -21.30 6.55 21.11
N HIS A 38 -20.49 5.83 21.88
CA HIS A 38 -20.49 5.91 23.33
C HIS A 38 -19.73 7.15 23.80
N GLU A 39 -20.14 7.66 24.96
CA GLU A 39 -19.39 8.71 25.65
C GLU A 39 -17.99 8.20 25.96
N ILE A 40 -16.97 9.01 25.66
CA ILE A 40 -15.56 8.65 25.92
C ILE A 40 -15.18 9.14 27.31
N PRO A 41 -14.90 8.23 28.27
CA PRO A 41 -14.52 8.62 29.63
C PRO A 41 -13.24 9.47 29.64
N ASN A 42 -13.14 10.42 30.57
CA ASN A 42 -12.00 11.35 30.68
C ASN A 42 -10.64 10.64 30.67
N LYS A 43 -10.55 9.45 31.29
CA LYS A 43 -9.32 8.65 31.35
C LYS A 43 -8.77 8.22 29.98
N TYR A 44 -9.60 8.23 28.93
CA TYR A 44 -9.18 7.92 27.56
C TYR A 44 -8.91 9.19 26.74
N ILE A 45 -9.19 10.39 27.25
CA ILE A 45 -8.89 11.64 26.57
C ILE A 45 -7.66 12.26 27.24
N ILE A 46 -6.50 11.66 27.02
CA ILE A 46 -5.20 12.05 27.60
C ILE A 46 -4.11 11.99 26.52
N ILE A 47 -3.02 12.74 26.70
CA ILE A 47 -1.93 12.87 25.71
C ILE A 47 -1.22 11.51 25.51
N GLU A 48 -1.14 10.71 26.55
CA GLU A 48 -0.54 9.37 26.57
C GLU A 48 -1.33 8.37 25.71
N ASN A 49 -2.61 8.65 25.43
CA ASN A 49 -3.45 7.84 24.56
C ASN A 49 -3.26 8.22 23.09
N LYS A 50 -2.01 8.06 22.60
CA LYS A 50 -1.42 8.58 21.35
C LYS A 50 -2.22 8.37 20.04
N ILE A 51 -3.36 7.67 20.05
CA ILE A 51 -4.30 7.58 18.93
C ILE A 51 -4.63 8.94 18.34
N MET A 52 -4.93 9.92 19.20
CA MET A 52 -5.34 11.24 18.78
C MET A 52 -4.18 12.02 18.12
N TYR A 53 -2.95 11.55 18.26
CA TYR A 53 -1.79 12.13 17.60
C TYR A 53 -1.49 11.45 16.25
N TYR A 54 -1.59 10.12 16.20
CA TYR A 54 -1.21 9.37 15.00
C TYR A 54 -2.28 9.37 13.90
N TYR A 55 -3.54 9.66 14.23
CA TYR A 55 -4.67 9.40 13.31
C TYR A 55 -5.58 10.61 13.09
N PRO A 56 -5.16 11.57 12.24
CA PRO A 56 -5.95 12.76 11.90
C PRO A 56 -7.35 12.46 11.35
N LYS A 57 -7.56 11.29 10.72
CA LYS A 57 -8.87 10.85 10.21
C LYS A 57 -9.96 10.79 11.30
N ILE A 58 -9.59 10.55 12.57
CA ILE A 58 -10.53 10.51 13.70
C ILE A 58 -11.19 11.89 13.90
N TYR A 59 -10.42 12.97 13.79
CA TYR A 59 -10.94 14.34 13.90
C TYR A 59 -11.98 14.65 12.83
N LYS A 60 -11.74 14.18 11.60
CA LYS A 60 -12.72 14.30 10.53
C LYS A 60 -14.01 13.56 10.84
N MET A 61 -13.93 12.34 11.36
CA MET A 61 -15.11 11.59 11.79
C MET A 61 -15.86 12.28 12.94
N LEU A 62 -15.14 12.83 13.93
CA LEU A 62 -15.74 13.60 15.01
C LEU A 62 -16.51 14.81 14.49
N GLY A 63 -15.92 15.55 13.54
CA GLY A 63 -16.60 16.64 12.84
C GLY A 63 -17.88 16.18 12.13
N GLN A 64 -17.88 15.00 11.50
CA GLN A 64 -19.07 14.43 10.85
C GLN A 64 -20.16 13.97 11.83
N ARG A 65 -19.79 13.63 13.07
CA ARG A 65 -20.74 13.15 14.08
C ARG A 65 -21.53 14.27 14.74
N GLY A 66 -20.95 15.45 14.83
CA GLY A 66 -21.66 16.58 15.40
C GLY A 66 -21.56 16.74 16.92
N ASP A 67 -20.80 15.89 17.63
CA ASP A 67 -20.67 15.98 19.09
C ASP A 67 -19.74 17.14 19.49
N LEU A 68 -20.33 18.32 19.63
CA LEU A 68 -19.61 19.54 19.99
C LEU A 68 -18.95 19.45 21.37
N GLN A 69 -19.56 18.74 22.34
CA GLN A 69 -18.99 18.65 23.68
C GLN A 69 -17.72 17.81 23.68
N LEU A 70 -17.75 16.68 22.96
CA LEU A 70 -16.59 15.83 22.79
C LEU A 70 -15.49 16.55 21.99
N ILE A 71 -15.85 17.26 20.92
CA ILE A 71 -14.91 18.07 20.13
C ILE A 71 -14.19 19.11 21.01
N ARG A 72 -14.94 19.85 21.84
CA ARG A 72 -14.37 20.84 22.77
C ARG A 72 -13.36 20.22 23.71
N LYS A 73 -13.73 19.09 24.32
CA LYS A 73 -12.90 18.36 25.26
C LYS A 73 -11.61 17.86 24.62
N ILE A 74 -11.69 17.31 23.41
CA ILE A 74 -10.53 16.75 22.70
C ILE A 74 -9.59 17.86 22.20
N LEU A 75 -10.12 18.94 21.61
CA LEU A 75 -9.27 20.02 21.10
C LEU A 75 -8.56 20.79 22.21
N HIS A 76 -9.14 20.86 23.42
CA HIS A 76 -8.49 21.51 24.56
C HIS A 76 -7.24 20.76 25.04
N ILE A 77 -7.20 19.43 24.90
CA ILE A 77 -6.12 18.58 25.43
C ILE A 77 -4.97 18.47 24.42
N ASN A 78 -5.23 18.69 23.14
CA ASN A 78 -4.25 18.45 22.09
C ASN A 78 -3.62 19.74 21.55
N HIS A 79 -2.48 20.12 22.12
CA HIS A 79 -1.55 21.08 21.51
C HIS A 79 -0.53 20.31 20.67
N ASN A 80 -0.90 20.00 19.43
CA ASN A 80 -0.05 19.20 18.55
C ASN A 80 1.25 19.96 18.23
N ILE A 81 2.39 19.38 18.61
CA ILE A 81 3.74 19.94 18.38
C ILE A 81 4.18 19.72 16.91
N PHE A 82 3.47 18.88 16.16
CA PHE A 82 3.83 18.49 14.81
C PHE A 82 2.82 19.03 13.79
N GLY A 83 3.24 20.03 13.02
CA GLY A 83 2.88 20.38 11.63
C GLY A 83 1.43 20.55 11.17
N TRP A 84 0.46 19.78 11.68
CA TRP A 84 -0.92 19.70 11.17
C TRP A 84 -1.93 20.12 12.22
N ASP A 85 -2.87 20.98 11.81
CA ASP A 85 -3.95 21.49 12.67
C ASP A 85 -5.13 20.51 12.69
N ASN A 86 -5.32 19.79 13.80
CA ASN A 86 -6.45 18.86 13.97
C ASN A 86 -7.82 19.56 13.87
N ALA A 87 -7.87 20.87 14.14
CA ALA A 87 -9.07 21.66 13.93
C ALA A 87 -9.50 21.68 12.46
N GLU A 88 -8.54 21.67 11.51
CA GLU A 88 -8.84 21.60 10.08
C GLU A 88 -9.65 20.34 9.78
N TYR A 89 -9.23 19.16 10.24
CA TYR A 89 -9.94 17.91 9.99
C TYR A 89 -11.36 17.90 10.56
N ILE A 90 -11.57 18.47 11.76
CA ILE A 90 -12.93 18.63 12.31
C ILE A 90 -13.76 19.53 11.40
N MET A 91 -13.21 20.66 10.92
CA MET A 91 -13.91 21.54 9.98
C MET A 91 -14.27 20.82 8.69
N GLN A 92 -13.35 20.03 8.13
CA GLN A 92 -13.61 19.20 6.94
C GLN A 92 -14.79 18.25 7.16
N GLY A 93 -14.80 17.55 8.30
CA GLY A 93 -15.86 16.61 8.67
C GLY A 93 -17.21 17.29 8.85
N ALA A 94 -17.25 18.35 9.66
CA ALA A 94 -18.45 19.14 9.94
C ALA A 94 -19.01 19.78 8.68
N ALA A 95 -18.15 20.29 7.79
CA ALA A 95 -18.55 20.86 6.52
C ALA A 95 -19.20 19.83 5.60
N LYS A 96 -18.68 18.59 5.54
CA LYS A 96 -19.20 17.51 4.70
C LYS A 96 -20.64 17.10 5.04
N VAL A 97 -21.02 17.15 6.31
CA VAL A 97 -22.39 16.78 6.75
C VAL A 97 -23.28 17.98 7.06
N GLY A 98 -22.72 19.20 7.00
CA GLY A 98 -23.46 20.44 7.19
C GLY A 98 -23.67 20.85 8.65
N HIS A 99 -22.76 20.47 9.56
CA HIS A 99 -22.77 20.91 10.96
C HIS A 99 -22.23 22.34 11.12
N VAL A 100 -22.97 23.32 10.59
CA VAL A 100 -22.62 24.74 10.62
C VAL A 100 -22.42 25.27 12.04
N TYR A 101 -23.11 24.71 13.05
CA TYR A 101 -22.95 25.13 14.45
C TYR A 101 -21.54 24.81 15.00
N ILE A 102 -20.92 23.71 14.59
CA ILE A 102 -19.52 23.39 14.93
C ILE A 102 -18.61 24.42 14.27
N LEU A 103 -18.79 24.66 12.98
CA LEU A 103 -17.97 25.61 12.22
C LEU A 103 -18.06 27.03 12.81
N ARG A 104 -19.27 27.47 13.18
CA ARG A 104 -19.53 28.73 13.89
C ARG A 104 -18.78 28.80 15.22
N TRP A 105 -18.90 27.76 16.05
CA TRP A 105 -18.21 27.70 17.33
C TRP A 105 -16.68 27.78 17.15
N MET A 106 -16.12 27.09 16.16
CA MET A 106 -14.68 27.12 15.89
C MET A 106 -14.22 28.51 15.45
N VAL A 107 -14.98 29.17 14.57
CA VAL A 107 -14.68 30.55 14.16
C VAL A 107 -14.74 31.52 15.35
N GLN A 108 -15.77 31.40 16.19
CA GLN A 108 -15.92 32.23 17.40
C GLN A 108 -14.81 31.97 18.44
N SER A 109 -14.28 30.75 18.47
CA SER A 109 -13.18 30.35 19.36
C SER A 109 -11.80 30.70 18.80
N GLY A 110 -11.72 31.42 17.67
CA GLY A 110 -10.46 31.92 17.11
C GLY A 110 -9.66 30.89 16.30
N TYR A 111 -10.23 29.74 15.95
CA TYR A 111 -9.55 28.77 15.09
C TYR A 111 -9.30 29.34 13.69
N ARG A 112 -8.18 28.92 13.08
CA ARG A 112 -7.82 29.29 11.72
C ARG A 112 -8.88 28.78 10.74
N ARG A 113 -9.16 29.58 9.71
CA ARG A 113 -10.05 29.21 8.60
C ARG A 113 -9.25 28.47 7.53
N PHE A 114 -9.81 27.36 7.04
CA PHE A 114 -9.18 26.53 6.04
C PHE A 114 -10.12 26.34 4.85
N SER A 115 -9.68 26.75 3.66
CA SER A 115 -10.47 26.63 2.43
C SER A 115 -10.91 25.19 2.17
N SER A 116 -10.15 24.19 2.65
CA SER A 116 -10.51 22.76 2.57
C SER A 116 -11.92 22.46 3.09
N ALA A 117 -12.46 23.22 4.06
CA ALA A 117 -13.86 23.09 4.49
C ALA A 117 -14.85 23.29 3.33
N THR A 118 -14.60 24.22 2.40
CA THR A 118 -15.47 24.43 1.22
C THR A 118 -15.44 23.24 0.27
N ARG A 119 -14.28 22.62 0.04
CA ARG A 119 -14.15 21.37 -0.73
C ARG A 119 -15.04 20.27 -0.17
N TYR A 120 -15.03 20.10 1.15
CA TYR A 120 -15.80 19.06 1.82
C TYR A 120 -17.29 19.37 1.91
N ALA A 121 -17.68 20.63 2.09
CA ALA A 121 -19.07 21.04 1.93
C ALA A 121 -19.58 20.75 0.51
N ALA A 122 -18.72 20.97 -0.50
CA ALA A 122 -19.02 20.67 -1.89
C ALA A 122 -19.18 19.16 -2.15
N GLU A 123 -18.24 18.34 -1.64
CA GLU A 123 -18.32 16.86 -1.67
C GLU A 123 -19.58 16.33 -0.96
N GLY A 124 -20.04 16.99 0.09
CA GLY A 124 -21.18 16.56 0.90
C GLY A 124 -22.55 17.06 0.43
N ASN A 125 -22.62 17.74 -0.72
CA ASN A 125 -23.82 18.44 -1.22
C ASN A 125 -24.40 19.48 -0.24
N GLN A 126 -23.56 20.16 0.52
CA GLN A 126 -23.98 21.05 1.61
C GLN A 126 -24.03 22.51 1.17
N LEU A 127 -24.95 22.88 0.27
CA LEU A 127 -25.02 24.23 -0.31
C LEU A 127 -25.16 25.34 0.75
N LYS A 128 -25.99 25.13 1.78
CA LYS A 128 -26.17 26.12 2.88
C LYS A 128 -24.87 26.33 3.66
N THR A 129 -24.14 25.26 3.91
CA THR A 129 -22.85 25.27 4.62
C THR A 129 -21.78 25.92 3.77
N LEU A 130 -21.74 25.60 2.47
CA LEU A 130 -20.82 26.19 1.51
C LEU A 130 -20.99 27.71 1.41
N LYS A 131 -22.24 28.20 1.29
CA LYS A 131 -22.56 29.63 1.33
C LYS A 131 -22.05 30.28 2.62
N TRP A 132 -22.38 29.67 3.76
CA TRP A 132 -21.94 30.18 5.06
C TRP A 132 -20.40 30.23 5.18
N LEU A 133 -19.67 29.24 4.65
CA LEU A 133 -18.21 29.22 4.65
C LEU A 133 -17.61 30.37 3.82
N ILE A 134 -18.16 30.62 2.63
CA ILE A 134 -17.73 31.71 1.75
C ILE A 134 -18.01 33.06 2.40
N ASP A 135 -19.21 33.26 2.94
CA ASP A 135 -19.61 34.48 3.68
C ASP A 135 -18.72 34.75 4.91
N ASN A 136 -18.05 33.72 5.44
CA ASN A 136 -17.16 33.79 6.60
C ASN A 136 -15.67 33.76 6.23
N ASN A 137 -15.32 34.09 4.98
CA ASN A 137 -13.95 34.24 4.47
C ASN A 137 -13.07 32.99 4.63
N PHE A 138 -13.64 31.79 4.42
CA PHE A 138 -12.83 30.55 4.36
C PHE A 138 -12.01 30.43 3.06
N GLY A 139 -12.41 31.15 2.01
CA GLY A 139 -11.86 30.98 0.66
C GLY A 139 -12.39 29.71 -0.01
N ILE A 140 -12.53 29.76 -1.33
CA ILE A 140 -12.95 28.61 -2.13
C ILE A 140 -11.71 27.76 -2.42
N ASP A 141 -11.81 26.47 -2.14
CA ASP A 141 -10.75 25.53 -2.45
C ASP A 141 -10.75 25.16 -3.94
N GLY A 142 -9.58 25.22 -4.59
CA GLY A 142 -9.46 24.95 -6.03
C GLY A 142 -9.86 23.52 -6.47
N LEU A 143 -10.05 22.58 -5.54
CA LEU A 143 -10.56 21.23 -5.85
C LEU A 143 -12.05 21.05 -5.54
N ALA A 144 -12.75 22.08 -5.03
CA ALA A 144 -14.15 21.98 -4.64
C ALA A 144 -15.07 21.56 -5.80
N VAL A 145 -14.88 22.16 -6.98
CA VAL A 145 -15.64 21.80 -8.20
C VAL A 145 -15.38 20.35 -8.61
N SER A 146 -14.14 19.87 -8.55
CA SER A 146 -13.81 18.48 -8.90
C SER A 146 -14.45 17.47 -7.95
N TYR A 147 -14.48 17.76 -6.64
CA TYR A 147 -15.10 16.88 -5.65
C TYR A 147 -16.64 16.87 -5.76
N ALA A 148 -17.26 18.03 -6.00
CA ALA A 148 -18.69 18.08 -6.34
C ALA A 148 -18.99 17.35 -7.66
N GLY A 149 -18.09 17.48 -8.64
CA GLY A 149 -18.12 16.79 -9.93
C GLY A 149 -18.13 15.28 -9.78
N LYS A 150 -17.20 14.75 -8.98
CA LYS A 150 -17.09 13.34 -8.64
C LYS A 150 -18.38 12.78 -8.04
N GLU A 151 -18.95 13.48 -7.06
CA GLU A 151 -20.13 13.01 -6.34
C GLU A 151 -21.46 13.28 -7.07
N GLY A 152 -21.46 14.07 -8.15
CA GLY A 152 -22.66 14.31 -8.96
C GLY A 152 -23.47 15.54 -8.57
N HIS A 153 -22.87 16.53 -7.91
CA HIS A 153 -23.59 17.65 -7.29
C HIS A 153 -23.67 18.89 -8.20
N MET A 154 -24.45 18.80 -9.28
CA MET A 154 -24.60 19.86 -10.30
C MET A 154 -24.95 21.25 -9.72
N ASN A 155 -25.82 21.32 -8.71
CA ASN A 155 -26.20 22.59 -8.09
C ASN A 155 -25.05 23.26 -7.33
N ILE A 156 -24.19 22.45 -6.70
CA ILE A 156 -22.97 22.94 -6.03
C ILE A 156 -21.97 23.43 -7.08
N ILE A 157 -21.80 22.68 -8.16
CA ILE A 157 -20.89 23.00 -9.26
C ILE A 157 -21.25 24.37 -9.86
N LYS A 158 -22.51 24.57 -10.25
CA LYS A 158 -22.99 25.84 -10.79
C LYS A 158 -22.73 27.01 -9.84
N PHE A 159 -23.08 26.81 -8.57
CA PHE A 159 -22.83 27.82 -7.54
C PHE A 159 -21.34 28.16 -7.38
N LEU A 160 -20.45 27.16 -7.40
CA LEU A 160 -19.01 27.39 -7.28
C LEU A 160 -18.44 28.15 -8.49
N ILE A 161 -18.83 27.76 -9.71
CA ILE A 161 -18.39 28.43 -10.95
C ILE A 161 -18.86 29.89 -10.99
N GLU A 162 -20.08 30.17 -10.52
CA GLU A 162 -20.61 31.54 -10.40
C GLU A 162 -19.86 32.41 -9.37
N ASN A 163 -19.18 31.79 -8.39
CA ASN A 163 -18.53 32.49 -7.28
C ASN A 163 -16.98 32.44 -7.35
N ASP A 164 -16.40 31.80 -8.35
CA ASP A 164 -14.96 31.72 -8.57
C ASP A 164 -14.64 31.64 -10.07
N GLU A 165 -14.27 32.78 -10.66
CA GLU A 165 -13.90 32.90 -12.08
C GLU A 165 -12.62 32.12 -12.45
N ASN A 166 -11.80 31.72 -11.47
CA ASN A 166 -10.56 30.96 -11.70
C ASN A 166 -10.73 29.46 -11.41
N CYS A 167 -11.97 28.98 -11.30
CA CYS A 167 -12.28 27.57 -11.08
C CYS A 167 -11.67 26.69 -12.17
N THR A 168 -10.79 25.77 -11.78
CA THR A 168 -10.23 24.78 -12.71
C THR A 168 -11.25 23.67 -12.98
N LEU A 169 -11.71 23.56 -14.23
CA LEU A 169 -12.64 22.52 -14.67
C LEU A 169 -11.87 21.26 -15.09
N ARG A 170 -12.00 20.17 -14.32
CA ARG A 170 -11.39 18.87 -14.66
C ARG A 170 -12.43 17.77 -14.57
N SER A 171 -12.67 17.14 -15.71
CA SER A 171 -13.68 16.10 -15.86
C SER A 171 -13.22 14.72 -15.38
N TYR A 172 -11.91 14.53 -15.12
CA TYR A 172 -11.34 13.24 -14.71
C TYR A 172 -12.10 12.57 -13.55
N ALA A 173 -12.33 13.27 -12.43
CA ALA A 173 -13.00 12.70 -11.26
C ALA A 173 -14.50 12.41 -11.48
N ALA A 174 -15.14 13.20 -12.35
CA ALA A 174 -16.52 12.97 -12.78
C ALA A 174 -16.60 11.72 -13.67
N ALA A 175 -15.63 11.55 -14.58
CA ALA A 175 -15.49 10.38 -15.44
C ALA A 175 -15.24 9.10 -14.63
N GLU A 176 -14.38 9.14 -13.61
CA GLU A 176 -14.13 8.01 -12.71
C GLU A 176 -15.38 7.49 -11.99
N LYS A 177 -16.44 8.32 -11.89
CA LYS A 177 -17.72 8.01 -11.23
C LYS A 177 -18.90 7.90 -12.19
N GLY A 178 -18.65 7.90 -13.51
CA GLY A 178 -19.71 7.72 -14.49
C GLY A 178 -20.64 8.92 -14.64
N ARG A 179 -20.16 10.14 -14.31
CA ARG A 179 -20.96 11.37 -14.35
C ARG A 179 -20.91 12.03 -15.73
N LEU A 180 -21.47 11.38 -16.74
CA LEU A 180 -21.44 11.86 -18.14
C LEU A 180 -22.06 13.26 -18.29
N ASP A 181 -23.13 13.55 -17.54
CA ASP A 181 -23.80 14.85 -17.53
C ASP A 181 -22.86 15.99 -17.09
N ILE A 182 -22.04 15.76 -16.07
CA ILE A 182 -21.04 16.71 -15.58
C ILE A 182 -19.86 16.81 -16.55
N VAL A 183 -19.40 15.69 -17.11
CA VAL A 183 -18.33 15.70 -18.13
C VAL A 183 -18.74 16.55 -19.34
N LYS A 184 -19.97 16.38 -19.83
CA LYS A 184 -20.54 17.19 -20.92
C LYS A 184 -20.67 18.66 -20.53
N TYR A 185 -21.12 18.93 -19.30
CA TYR A 185 -21.26 20.30 -18.82
C TYR A 185 -19.90 21.02 -18.73
N PHE A 186 -18.87 20.38 -18.14
CA PHE A 186 -17.52 20.94 -18.09
C PHE A 186 -16.94 21.17 -19.48
N TYR A 187 -17.11 20.20 -20.39
CA TYR A 187 -16.66 20.36 -21.77
C TYR A 187 -17.35 21.54 -22.50
N SER A 188 -18.63 21.78 -22.22
CA SER A 188 -19.37 22.91 -22.80
C SER A 188 -18.86 24.29 -22.34
N LEU A 189 -18.16 24.33 -21.20
CA LEU A 189 -17.55 25.54 -20.65
C LEU A 189 -16.08 25.66 -21.04
N ASP A 190 -15.35 24.55 -21.01
CA ASP A 190 -13.91 24.48 -21.28
C ASP A 190 -13.56 23.13 -21.96
N PRO A 191 -13.21 23.14 -23.26
CA PRO A 191 -12.76 21.95 -23.96
C PRO A 191 -11.55 21.26 -23.34
N ASP A 192 -10.65 22.00 -22.68
CA ASP A 192 -9.45 21.44 -22.04
C ASP A 192 -9.80 20.58 -20.80
N SER A 193 -11.04 20.66 -20.32
CA SER A 193 -11.53 19.84 -19.21
C SER A 193 -11.51 18.32 -19.49
N LEU A 194 -11.45 17.91 -20.78
CA LEU A 194 -11.40 16.51 -21.21
C LEU A 194 -10.03 15.83 -21.05
N ARG A 195 -9.01 16.56 -20.61
CA ARG A 195 -7.68 15.98 -20.39
C ARG A 195 -7.75 14.74 -19.48
N ASN A 196 -7.22 13.61 -19.97
CA ASN A 196 -7.18 12.29 -19.33
C ASN A 196 -8.57 11.68 -19.01
N VAL A 197 -9.66 12.21 -19.58
CA VAL A 197 -11.02 11.67 -19.34
C VAL A 197 -11.19 10.27 -19.93
N GLY A 198 -10.59 10.01 -21.09
CA GLY A 198 -10.64 8.68 -21.70
C GLY A 198 -9.98 7.62 -20.80
N ASP A 199 -8.82 7.91 -20.21
CA ASP A 199 -8.14 6.99 -19.29
C ASP A 199 -8.98 6.69 -18.04
N ALA A 200 -9.62 7.72 -17.48
CA ALA A 200 -10.55 7.54 -16.35
C ALA A 200 -11.75 6.66 -16.75
N ALA A 201 -12.33 6.91 -17.92
CA ALA A 201 -13.46 6.13 -18.44
C ALA A 201 -13.09 4.67 -18.70
N ILE A 202 -11.89 4.43 -19.26
CA ILE A 202 -11.34 3.09 -19.51
C ILE A 202 -11.10 2.35 -18.21
N ASN A 203 -10.46 2.97 -17.22
CA ASN A 203 -10.18 2.31 -15.94
C ASN A 203 -11.47 2.02 -15.15
N SER A 204 -12.45 2.93 -15.19
CA SER A 204 -13.69 2.81 -14.43
C SER A 204 -14.83 2.09 -15.15
N GLY A 205 -14.70 1.77 -16.44
CA GLY A 205 -15.69 0.95 -17.18
C GLY A 205 -16.84 1.74 -17.82
N TYR A 206 -16.70 3.06 -17.99
CA TYR A 206 -17.76 3.93 -18.53
C TYR A 206 -17.63 4.18 -20.04
N LEU A 207 -18.18 3.26 -20.83
CA LEU A 207 -18.09 3.28 -22.30
C LEU A 207 -18.76 4.51 -22.94
N ASP A 208 -19.83 5.02 -22.35
CA ASP A 208 -20.54 6.23 -22.82
C ASP A 208 -19.69 7.50 -22.69
N ILE A 209 -18.94 7.62 -21.60
CA ILE A 209 -17.96 8.71 -21.39
C ILE A 209 -16.78 8.55 -22.35
N LEU A 210 -16.30 7.33 -22.55
CA LEU A 210 -15.22 7.06 -23.50
C LEU A 210 -15.62 7.45 -24.93
N LYS A 211 -16.82 7.04 -25.38
CA LYS A 211 -17.38 7.44 -26.69
C LYS A 211 -17.42 8.95 -26.83
N PHE A 212 -17.93 9.64 -25.80
CA PHE A 212 -17.97 11.11 -25.79
C PHE A 212 -16.56 11.73 -25.86
N ALA A 213 -15.57 11.16 -25.17
CA ALA A 213 -14.20 11.65 -25.26
C ALA A 213 -13.63 11.50 -26.68
N TYR A 214 -13.86 10.36 -27.34
CA TYR A 214 -13.42 10.11 -28.72
C TYR A 214 -14.10 11.03 -29.75
N GLU A 215 -15.41 11.28 -29.60
CA GLU A 215 -16.14 12.26 -30.42
C GLU A 215 -15.53 13.66 -30.34
N ASN A 216 -14.79 13.96 -29.26
CA ASN A 216 -14.19 15.26 -29.00
C ASN A 216 -12.66 15.23 -28.98
N GLY A 217 -12.04 14.29 -29.71
CA GLY A 217 -10.61 14.32 -30.03
C GLY A 217 -9.68 13.62 -29.02
N TYR A 218 -10.22 12.82 -28.11
CA TYR A 218 -9.39 11.88 -27.34
C TYR A 218 -8.83 10.78 -28.25
N GLU A 219 -7.54 10.48 -28.09
CA GLU A 219 -6.88 9.35 -28.71
C GLU A 219 -6.42 8.38 -27.62
N TYR A 220 -6.66 7.08 -27.83
CA TYR A 220 -6.22 6.06 -26.89
C TYR A 220 -4.74 5.76 -27.04
N GLU A 221 -4.03 5.83 -25.91
CA GLU A 221 -2.64 5.44 -25.84
C GLU A 221 -2.52 3.94 -25.57
N SER A 222 -1.81 3.23 -26.45
CA SER A 222 -1.71 1.75 -26.48
C SER A 222 -1.13 1.05 -25.24
N HIS A 223 -0.67 1.81 -24.24
CA HIS A 223 -0.08 1.29 -23.00
C HIS A 223 -1.06 1.28 -21.80
N THR A 224 -2.29 1.76 -21.98
CA THR A 224 -3.31 1.74 -20.93
C THR A 224 -3.88 0.32 -20.78
N ILE A 225 -3.97 -0.18 -19.55
CA ILE A 225 -4.65 -1.46 -19.28
C ILE A 225 -6.15 -1.21 -19.43
N CYS A 226 -6.83 -2.01 -20.25
CA CYS A 226 -8.29 -2.00 -20.34
C CYS A 226 -8.88 -3.17 -19.54
N PRO A 227 -9.33 -2.95 -18.30
CA PRO A 227 -9.81 -4.04 -17.45
C PRO A 227 -11.23 -4.51 -17.82
N HIS A 228 -11.91 -3.84 -18.75
CA HIS A 228 -13.33 -4.09 -19.04
C HIS A 228 -13.55 -4.65 -20.45
N PRO A 229 -14.04 -5.89 -20.60
CA PRO A 229 -14.24 -6.54 -21.90
C PRO A 229 -15.15 -5.77 -22.86
N HIS A 230 -16.21 -5.11 -22.35
CA HIS A 230 -17.12 -4.32 -23.19
C HIS A 230 -16.47 -3.06 -23.78
N ILE A 231 -15.54 -2.43 -23.05
CA ILE A 231 -14.75 -1.32 -23.58
C ILE A 231 -13.74 -1.84 -24.59
N LEU A 232 -13.04 -2.92 -24.26
CA LEU A 232 -12.05 -3.51 -25.15
C LEU A 232 -12.68 -3.96 -26.48
N THR A 233 -13.88 -4.55 -26.43
CA THR A 233 -14.67 -4.90 -27.62
C THR A 233 -14.92 -3.67 -28.49
N TRP A 234 -15.45 -2.59 -27.90
CA TRP A 234 -15.71 -1.37 -28.65
C TRP A 234 -14.43 -0.75 -29.24
N LEU A 235 -13.31 -0.77 -28.51
CA LEU A 235 -12.03 -0.29 -29.00
C LEU A 235 -11.50 -1.10 -30.19
N ILE A 236 -11.68 -2.43 -30.17
CA ILE A 236 -11.28 -3.34 -31.26
C ILE A 236 -12.18 -3.13 -32.48
N ASP A 237 -13.51 -3.12 -32.29
CA ASP A 237 -14.49 -3.00 -33.36
C ASP A 237 -14.33 -1.69 -34.16
N ASN A 238 -13.85 -0.63 -33.52
CA ASN A 238 -13.61 0.68 -34.14
C ASN A 238 -12.15 0.86 -34.62
N GLY A 239 -11.31 -0.17 -34.50
CA GLY A 239 -9.92 -0.14 -34.97
C GLY A 239 -8.97 0.76 -34.17
N TYR A 240 -9.36 1.15 -32.94
CA TYR A 240 -8.54 2.00 -32.07
C TYR A 240 -7.39 1.23 -31.41
N VAL A 241 -7.50 -0.09 -31.31
CA VAL A 241 -6.46 -0.97 -30.78
C VAL A 241 -5.90 -1.81 -31.91
N LYS A 242 -4.58 -1.70 -32.13
CA LYS A 242 -3.86 -2.53 -33.11
C LYS A 242 -3.32 -3.79 -32.45
N SER A 243 -3.38 -4.91 -33.16
CA SER A 243 -2.76 -6.16 -32.72
C SER A 243 -1.26 -5.98 -32.48
N ASN A 244 -0.86 -6.13 -31.23
CA ASN A 244 0.54 -6.14 -30.79
C ASN A 244 0.65 -6.98 -29.50
N ILE A 245 1.88 -7.40 -29.18
CA ILE A 245 2.15 -8.26 -28.03
C ILE A 245 1.91 -7.56 -26.68
N ASN A 246 2.22 -6.27 -26.58
CA ASN A 246 2.10 -5.50 -25.34
C ASN A 246 0.63 -5.44 -24.88
N THR A 247 -0.33 -5.32 -25.79
CA THR A 247 -1.76 -5.33 -25.43
C THR A 247 -2.17 -6.66 -24.80
N SER A 248 -1.77 -7.80 -25.38
CA SER A 248 -2.04 -9.11 -24.81
C SER A 248 -1.32 -9.34 -23.49
N GLU A 249 -0.07 -8.89 -23.38
CA GLU A 249 0.73 -8.96 -22.15
C GLU A 249 0.05 -8.18 -21.01
N LEU A 250 -0.38 -6.95 -21.26
CA LEU A 250 -1.06 -6.11 -20.27
C LEU A 250 -2.39 -6.73 -19.81
N VAL A 251 -3.17 -7.27 -20.73
CA VAL A 251 -4.42 -7.97 -20.38
C VAL A 251 -4.14 -9.24 -19.58
N ALA A 252 -3.13 -10.03 -19.95
CA ALA A 252 -2.74 -11.22 -19.21
C ALA A 252 -2.23 -10.87 -17.80
N TYR A 253 -1.40 -9.83 -17.67
CA TYR A 253 -0.89 -9.34 -16.37
C TYR A 253 -2.03 -8.89 -15.45
N SER A 254 -3.08 -8.28 -16.01
CA SER A 254 -4.27 -7.88 -15.24
C SER A 254 -5.09 -9.07 -14.70
N GLY A 255 -4.86 -10.29 -15.21
CA GLY A 255 -5.62 -11.47 -14.84
C GLY A 255 -7.04 -11.51 -15.42
N ASN A 256 -7.37 -10.68 -16.41
CA ASN A 256 -8.67 -10.70 -17.07
C ASN A 256 -8.74 -11.75 -18.20
N LEU A 257 -9.24 -12.95 -17.87
CA LEU A 257 -9.40 -14.07 -18.81
C LEU A 257 -10.34 -13.74 -19.97
N GLU A 258 -11.46 -13.09 -19.69
CA GLU A 258 -12.47 -12.76 -20.70
C GLU A 258 -11.90 -11.81 -21.76
N SER A 259 -11.20 -10.75 -21.33
CA SER A 259 -10.50 -9.85 -22.24
C SER A 259 -9.41 -10.57 -23.05
N LEU A 260 -8.66 -11.49 -22.42
CA LEU A 260 -7.61 -12.23 -23.14
C LEU A 260 -8.19 -13.19 -24.20
N GLN A 261 -9.32 -13.83 -23.88
CA GLN A 261 -10.09 -14.63 -24.83
C GLN A 261 -10.63 -13.76 -25.96
N LEU A 262 -11.16 -12.56 -25.66
CA LEU A 262 -11.62 -11.62 -26.68
C LEU A 262 -10.49 -11.24 -27.66
N LEU A 263 -9.30 -10.95 -27.14
CA LEU A 263 -8.11 -10.69 -27.96
C LEU A 263 -7.80 -11.89 -28.87
N TYR A 264 -7.81 -13.11 -28.32
CA TYR A 264 -7.56 -14.33 -29.09
C TYR A 264 -8.58 -14.53 -30.23
N HIS A 265 -9.87 -14.32 -29.99
CA HIS A 265 -10.91 -14.43 -31.02
C HIS A 265 -10.80 -13.35 -32.10
N ASN A 266 -10.21 -12.19 -31.78
CA ASN A 266 -9.95 -11.10 -32.72
C ASN A 266 -8.57 -11.19 -33.40
N ASN A 267 -7.93 -12.36 -33.40
CA ASN A 267 -6.62 -12.62 -34.03
C ASN A 267 -5.46 -11.76 -33.47
N PHE A 268 -5.53 -11.39 -32.19
CA PHE A 268 -4.38 -10.77 -31.51
C PHE A 268 -3.31 -11.82 -31.16
N ILE A 269 -2.08 -11.34 -30.92
CA ILE A 269 -0.95 -12.18 -30.52
C ILE A 269 -1.13 -12.60 -29.05
N VAL A 270 -1.84 -13.70 -28.80
CA VAL A 270 -2.06 -14.24 -27.44
C VAL A 270 -1.16 -15.45 -27.17
N ARG A 271 -0.90 -16.29 -28.19
CA ARG A 271 -0.04 -17.47 -28.07
C ARG A 271 1.43 -17.07 -28.10
N ASN A 272 1.91 -16.52 -26.99
CA ASN A 272 3.28 -16.03 -26.85
C ASN A 272 3.80 -16.24 -25.42
N GLU A 273 5.09 -16.52 -25.28
CA GLU A 273 5.74 -16.75 -23.98
C GLU A 273 5.63 -15.58 -23.01
N ILE A 274 5.70 -14.33 -23.50
CA ILE A 274 5.59 -13.12 -22.67
C ILE A 274 4.18 -13.03 -22.09
N VAL A 275 3.16 -13.33 -22.89
CA VAL A 275 1.76 -13.36 -22.46
C VAL A 275 1.54 -14.45 -21.42
N PHE A 276 2.17 -15.62 -21.59
CA PHE A 276 2.11 -16.69 -20.61
C PHE A 276 2.76 -16.28 -19.27
N ILE A 277 3.96 -15.68 -19.30
CA ILE A 277 4.65 -15.19 -18.10
C ILE A 277 3.83 -14.10 -17.40
N ALA A 278 3.20 -13.20 -18.15
CA ALA A 278 2.29 -12.20 -17.60
C ALA A 278 1.07 -12.84 -16.92
N ALA A 279 0.48 -13.88 -17.51
CA ALA A 279 -0.62 -14.63 -16.91
C ALA A 279 -0.19 -15.31 -15.61
N LEU A 280 1.01 -15.90 -15.55
CA LEU A 280 1.58 -16.46 -14.32
C LEU A 280 1.70 -15.41 -13.21
N SER A 281 2.15 -14.20 -13.57
CA SER A 281 2.29 -13.07 -12.64
C SER A 281 0.95 -12.57 -12.10
N SER A 282 -0.13 -12.72 -12.86
CA SER A 282 -1.49 -12.34 -12.44
C SER A 282 -2.06 -13.26 -11.35
N GLY A 283 -1.57 -14.50 -11.25
CA GLY A 283 -2.11 -15.52 -10.34
C GLY A 283 -3.44 -16.15 -10.77
N ASN A 284 -3.99 -15.82 -11.94
CA ASN A 284 -5.25 -16.37 -12.42
C ASN A 284 -5.06 -17.79 -13.01
N ILE A 285 -5.35 -18.81 -12.20
CA ILE A 285 -5.19 -20.23 -12.57
C ILE A 285 -6.00 -20.61 -13.83
N LEU A 286 -7.26 -20.18 -13.92
CA LEU A 286 -8.12 -20.51 -15.06
C LEU A 286 -7.58 -19.93 -16.37
N MET A 287 -6.97 -18.74 -16.31
CA MET A 287 -6.30 -18.14 -17.46
C MET A 287 -5.06 -18.93 -17.88
N ILE A 288 -4.26 -19.36 -16.92
CA ILE A 288 -3.04 -20.14 -17.15
C ILE A 288 -3.39 -21.51 -17.77
N GLU A 289 -4.40 -22.20 -17.24
CA GLU A 289 -4.93 -23.44 -17.81
C GLU A 289 -5.47 -23.24 -19.23
N TRP A 290 -6.23 -22.16 -19.46
CA TRP A 290 -6.73 -21.83 -20.78
C TRP A 290 -5.60 -21.57 -21.78
N LEU A 291 -4.56 -20.81 -21.40
CA LEU A 291 -3.38 -20.57 -22.23
C LEU A 291 -2.64 -21.88 -22.56
N HIS A 292 -2.50 -22.78 -21.57
CA HIS A 292 -1.95 -24.11 -21.78
C HIS A 292 -2.78 -24.91 -22.79
N ASN A 293 -4.11 -24.92 -22.64
CA ASN A 293 -5.02 -25.67 -23.52
C ASN A 293 -4.99 -25.19 -24.98
N ILE A 294 -4.73 -23.90 -25.24
CA ILE A 294 -4.54 -23.39 -26.61
C ILE A 294 -3.11 -23.58 -27.14
N ASN A 295 -2.29 -24.40 -26.47
CA ASN A 295 -0.88 -24.63 -26.78
C ASN A 295 -0.09 -23.31 -26.87
N CYS A 296 -0.27 -22.43 -25.88
CA CYS A 296 0.60 -21.27 -25.71
C CYS A 296 1.99 -21.74 -25.24
N PRO A 297 3.07 -21.34 -25.90
CA PRO A 297 4.41 -21.72 -25.47
C PRO A 297 4.73 -21.06 -24.12
N PHE A 298 5.45 -21.77 -23.28
CA PHE A 298 6.16 -21.21 -22.13
C PHE A 298 7.58 -21.74 -22.14
N ASN A 299 8.54 -20.85 -21.88
CA ASN A 299 9.95 -21.22 -21.84
C ASN A 299 10.32 -21.76 -20.44
N GLU A 300 11.54 -22.26 -20.33
CA GLU A 300 12.05 -22.85 -19.10
C GLU A 300 12.50 -21.81 -18.05
N ASN A 301 12.60 -20.54 -18.44
CA ASN A 301 13.04 -19.43 -17.60
C ASN A 301 11.82 -18.61 -17.18
N ILE A 302 11.00 -19.20 -16.32
CA ILE A 302 9.85 -18.51 -15.75
C ILE A 302 10.32 -17.77 -14.48
N PRO A 303 10.44 -16.43 -14.51
CA PRO A 303 10.77 -15.67 -13.31
C PRO A 303 9.62 -15.76 -12.28
N ASP A 304 9.97 -15.81 -11.00
CA ASP A 304 9.07 -15.53 -9.88
C ASP A 304 7.83 -16.45 -9.73
N LEU A 305 7.98 -17.75 -10.04
CA LEU A 305 6.97 -18.80 -9.79
C LEU A 305 6.57 -18.98 -8.31
N ALA A 306 7.44 -18.55 -7.41
CA ALA A 306 7.35 -18.75 -5.97
C ALA A 306 6.24 -17.92 -5.27
N ARG A 307 5.22 -17.47 -6.00
CA ARG A 307 4.10 -16.69 -5.47
C ARG A 307 2.83 -17.52 -5.25
N SER A 308 2.79 -18.73 -5.80
CA SER A 308 1.64 -19.63 -5.68
C SER A 308 2.02 -21.09 -5.87
N LEU A 309 1.88 -21.89 -4.79
CA LEU A 309 2.09 -23.34 -4.83
C LEU A 309 1.17 -24.04 -5.85
N ALA A 310 -0.04 -23.53 -6.06
CA ALA A 310 -0.98 -24.10 -7.01
C ALA A 310 -0.48 -23.99 -8.46
N ILE A 311 0.05 -22.83 -8.83
CA ILE A 311 0.62 -22.60 -10.17
C ILE A 311 1.88 -23.44 -10.37
N LEU A 312 2.74 -23.53 -9.35
CA LEU A 312 3.93 -24.38 -9.40
C LEU A 312 3.58 -25.86 -9.64
N LYS A 313 2.56 -26.38 -8.95
CA LYS A 313 2.09 -27.76 -9.13
C LYS A 313 1.62 -28.01 -10.57
N LEU A 314 0.79 -27.12 -11.11
CA LEU A 314 0.30 -27.22 -12.50
C LEU A 314 1.45 -27.25 -13.51
N LEU A 315 2.44 -26.38 -13.34
CA LEU A 315 3.58 -26.34 -14.24
C LEU A 315 4.44 -27.59 -14.16
N VAL A 316 4.66 -28.13 -12.96
CA VAL A 316 5.37 -29.40 -12.76
C VAL A 316 4.61 -30.55 -13.42
N GLU A 317 3.28 -30.59 -13.30
CA GLU A 317 2.43 -31.54 -14.03
C GLU A 317 2.57 -31.41 -15.56
N TRP A 318 2.77 -30.19 -16.06
CA TRP A 318 3.03 -29.91 -17.48
C TRP A 318 4.50 -30.07 -17.90
N GLY A 319 5.35 -30.62 -17.03
CA GLY A 319 6.74 -30.95 -17.35
C GLY A 319 7.78 -29.88 -17.04
N TYR A 320 7.41 -28.81 -16.34
CA TYR A 320 8.35 -27.80 -15.85
C TYR A 320 9.34 -28.41 -14.85
N GLN A 321 10.63 -28.12 -15.03
CA GLN A 321 11.69 -28.69 -14.23
C GLN A 321 11.86 -27.90 -12.92
N VAL A 322 11.71 -28.59 -11.78
CA VAL A 322 11.75 -27.97 -10.44
C VAL A 322 13.10 -27.35 -10.07
N ASP A 323 14.20 -27.84 -10.67
CA ASP A 323 15.56 -27.33 -10.46
C ASP A 323 15.77 -25.91 -11.02
N LYS A 324 14.89 -25.45 -11.91
CA LYS A 324 14.89 -24.08 -12.45
C LYS A 324 14.24 -23.07 -11.51
N VAL A 325 13.55 -23.52 -10.48
CA VAL A 325 12.95 -22.62 -9.49
C VAL A 325 14.05 -22.06 -8.58
N ASN A 326 14.12 -20.73 -8.50
CA ASN A 326 15.04 -20.06 -7.60
C ASN A 326 14.58 -20.19 -6.14
N LEU A 327 15.15 -21.17 -5.42
CA LEU A 327 14.87 -21.43 -4.00
C LEU A 327 15.21 -20.25 -3.09
N SER A 328 16.24 -19.45 -3.44
CA SER A 328 16.63 -18.30 -2.62
C SER A 328 15.56 -17.20 -2.69
N MET A 329 14.89 -17.04 -3.84
CA MET A 329 13.72 -16.16 -3.97
C MET A 329 12.51 -16.68 -3.16
N VAL A 330 12.19 -17.98 -3.25
CA VAL A 330 11.10 -18.61 -2.46
C VAL A 330 11.30 -18.33 -0.97
N ALA A 331 12.52 -18.56 -0.48
CA ALA A 331 12.88 -18.31 0.91
C ALA A 331 12.85 -16.82 1.28
N SER A 332 13.23 -15.94 0.35
CA SER A 332 13.13 -14.48 0.55
C SER A 332 11.69 -13.97 0.67
N ASN A 333 10.72 -14.69 0.10
CA ASN A 333 9.29 -14.37 0.23
C ASN A 333 8.65 -14.98 1.48
N GLY A 334 9.35 -15.92 2.14
CA GLY A 334 8.82 -16.62 3.32
C GLY A 334 7.81 -17.73 2.99
N ASP A 335 7.75 -18.18 1.73
CA ASP A 335 6.82 -19.22 1.27
C ASP A 335 7.36 -20.61 1.62
N LEU A 336 7.06 -21.06 2.84
CA LEU A 336 7.56 -22.32 3.40
C LEU A 336 6.94 -23.53 2.68
N GLU A 337 5.67 -23.45 2.32
CA GLU A 337 4.94 -24.52 1.65
C GLU A 337 5.50 -24.80 0.25
N CYS A 338 5.81 -23.75 -0.53
CA CYS A 338 6.51 -23.93 -1.81
C CYS A 338 7.90 -24.53 -1.63
N LEU A 339 8.65 -24.07 -0.61
CA LEU A 339 9.99 -24.59 -0.37
C LEU A 339 9.98 -26.07 0.04
N GLN A 340 9.02 -26.48 0.87
CA GLN A 340 8.77 -27.87 1.25
C GLN A 340 8.43 -28.73 0.04
N TYR A 341 7.55 -28.23 -0.84
CA TYR A 341 7.18 -28.92 -2.07
C TYR A 341 8.40 -29.12 -2.98
N LEU A 342 9.18 -28.07 -3.22
CA LEU A 342 10.39 -28.14 -4.06
C LEU A 342 11.42 -29.11 -3.49
N TYR A 343 11.66 -29.07 -2.18
CA TYR A 343 12.55 -30.01 -1.50
C TYR A 343 12.10 -31.47 -1.65
N ALA A 344 10.80 -31.74 -1.50
CA ALA A 344 10.22 -33.07 -1.70
C ALA A 344 10.39 -33.58 -3.14
N HIS A 345 10.54 -32.68 -4.12
CA HIS A 345 10.78 -33.00 -5.53
C HIS A 345 12.28 -33.01 -5.90
N GLY A 346 13.18 -33.02 -4.91
CA GLY A 346 14.62 -33.23 -5.11
C GLY A 346 15.46 -31.96 -5.22
N CYS A 347 14.88 -30.77 -5.03
CA CYS A 347 15.64 -29.53 -4.95
C CYS A 347 16.55 -29.52 -3.71
N LYS A 348 17.83 -29.19 -3.91
CA LYS A 348 18.82 -29.19 -2.82
C LYS A 348 18.84 -27.86 -2.09
N LEU A 349 18.88 -27.93 -0.75
CA LEU A 349 19.02 -26.74 0.09
C LEU A 349 20.49 -26.28 0.15
N SER A 350 20.71 -24.96 0.12
CA SER A 350 22.04 -24.33 0.17
C SER A 350 22.06 -23.17 1.18
N SER A 351 23.26 -22.71 1.57
CA SER A 351 23.41 -21.61 2.55
C SER A 351 22.84 -20.27 2.07
N GLU A 352 22.72 -20.09 0.75
CA GLU A 352 22.07 -18.93 0.15
C GLU A 352 20.59 -18.83 0.56
N ILE A 353 19.88 -19.96 0.69
CA ILE A 353 18.46 -20.00 1.05
C ILE A 353 18.25 -19.43 2.45
N ILE A 354 19.08 -19.84 3.41
CA ILE A 354 19.05 -19.31 4.78
C ILE A 354 19.40 -17.83 4.79
N SER A 355 20.39 -17.40 4.00
CA SER A 355 20.77 -15.99 3.88
C SER A 355 19.62 -15.14 3.33
N SER A 356 18.92 -15.61 2.29
CA SER A 356 17.77 -14.92 1.72
C SER A 356 16.58 -14.85 2.67
N ALA A 357 16.25 -15.93 3.38
CA ALA A 357 15.22 -15.89 4.43
C ALA A 357 15.60 -14.95 5.58
N ALA A 358 16.87 -14.95 6.01
CA ALA A 358 17.37 -14.09 7.07
C ALA A 358 17.37 -12.60 6.70
N SER A 359 17.60 -12.31 5.42
CA SER A 359 17.49 -10.98 4.85
C SER A 359 16.10 -10.36 5.09
N ASN A 360 15.03 -11.13 4.93
CA ASN A 360 13.65 -10.62 5.06
C ASN A 360 12.96 -11.00 6.38
N GLY A 361 13.67 -11.65 7.30
CA GLY A 361 13.17 -11.92 8.65
C GLY A 361 12.30 -13.18 8.75
N HIS A 362 12.35 -14.08 7.76
CA HIS A 362 11.49 -15.27 7.68
C HIS A 362 12.04 -16.43 8.54
N LEU A 363 11.90 -16.28 9.85
CA LEU A 363 12.45 -17.22 10.83
C LEU A 363 11.89 -18.65 10.69
N HIS A 364 10.61 -18.80 10.37
CA HIS A 364 9.96 -20.11 10.16
C HIS A 364 10.59 -20.90 9.00
N VAL A 365 11.02 -20.23 7.93
CA VAL A 365 11.77 -20.85 6.83
C VAL A 365 13.15 -21.29 7.30
N ILE A 366 13.85 -20.47 8.08
CA ILE A 366 15.19 -20.79 8.60
C ILE A 366 15.12 -22.02 9.52
N VAL A 367 14.16 -22.05 10.45
CA VAL A 367 13.95 -23.18 11.37
C VAL A 367 13.76 -24.47 10.57
N TRP A 368 12.83 -24.47 9.62
CA TRP A 368 12.56 -25.67 8.81
C TRP A 368 13.77 -26.09 7.96
N CYS A 369 14.44 -25.15 7.28
CA CYS A 369 15.65 -25.44 6.50
C CYS A 369 16.72 -26.14 7.36
N ARG A 370 16.84 -25.73 8.63
CA ARG A 370 17.79 -26.31 9.57
C ARG A 370 17.41 -27.68 10.08
N GLU A 371 16.12 -27.95 10.27
CA GLU A 371 15.65 -29.32 10.53
C GLU A 371 15.99 -30.29 9.38
N GLN A 372 16.03 -29.80 8.14
CA GLN A 372 16.45 -30.57 6.97
C GLN A 372 17.98 -30.64 6.77
N GLY A 373 18.77 -30.07 7.70
CA GLY A 373 20.23 -30.07 7.63
C GLY A 373 20.84 -29.09 6.62
N CYS A 374 20.10 -28.04 6.21
CA CYS A 374 20.62 -27.03 5.28
C CYS A 374 21.85 -26.33 5.86
N PRO A 375 22.98 -26.26 5.13
CA PRO A 375 24.17 -25.54 5.62
C PRO A 375 23.89 -24.04 5.74
N TRP A 376 24.65 -23.37 6.60
CA TRP A 376 24.71 -21.91 6.71
C TRP A 376 26.18 -21.44 6.71
N ASP A 377 26.39 -20.14 6.56
CA ASP A 377 27.70 -19.51 6.63
C ASP A 377 27.59 -18.13 7.31
N ALA A 378 28.71 -17.40 7.38
CA ALA A 378 28.75 -16.10 8.02
C ALA A 378 27.86 -15.04 7.33
N ASP A 379 27.47 -15.27 6.07
CA ASP A 379 26.66 -14.32 5.31
C ASP A 379 25.23 -14.26 5.83
N ALA A 380 24.70 -15.38 6.34
CA ALA A 380 23.41 -15.43 7.00
C ALA A 380 23.34 -14.46 8.20
N CYS A 381 24.40 -14.37 9.01
CA CYS A 381 24.48 -13.38 10.09
C CYS A 381 24.67 -11.95 9.53
N ARG A 382 25.53 -11.77 8.53
CA ARG A 382 25.82 -10.45 7.95
C ARG A 382 24.58 -9.78 7.36
N ILE A 383 23.75 -10.53 6.64
CA ILE A 383 22.62 -9.95 5.89
C ILE A 383 21.47 -9.50 6.79
N THR A 384 21.28 -10.12 7.96
CA THR A 384 20.31 -9.65 8.96
C THR A 384 20.58 -8.20 9.40
N VAL A 385 21.85 -7.78 9.39
CA VAL A 385 22.25 -6.43 9.74
C VAL A 385 21.72 -5.41 8.75
N ARG A 386 21.72 -5.73 7.45
CA ARG A 386 21.27 -4.80 6.40
C ARG A 386 19.79 -4.43 6.53
N ASN A 387 18.96 -5.38 6.94
CA ASN A 387 17.52 -5.21 7.06
C ASN A 387 17.02 -5.07 8.50
N HIS A 388 17.93 -4.86 9.46
CA HIS A 388 17.61 -4.61 10.87
C HIS A 388 16.86 -5.78 11.56
N ASN A 389 17.15 -7.03 11.17
CA ASN A 389 16.51 -8.25 11.69
C ASN A 389 17.25 -8.82 12.91
N LEU A 390 17.22 -8.11 14.04
CA LEU A 390 17.91 -8.53 15.27
C LEU A 390 17.40 -9.89 15.79
N ASP A 391 16.09 -10.17 15.71
CA ASP A 391 15.53 -11.42 16.24
C ASP A 391 16.04 -12.65 15.48
N VAL A 392 16.18 -12.55 14.15
CA VAL A 392 16.79 -13.61 13.34
C VAL A 392 18.28 -13.75 13.67
N LEU A 393 19.01 -12.65 13.84
CA LEU A 393 20.42 -12.70 14.25
C LEU A 393 20.59 -13.39 15.61
N ARG A 394 19.71 -13.11 16.57
CA ARG A 394 19.70 -13.76 17.88
C ARG A 394 19.48 -15.27 17.74
N TRP A 395 18.48 -15.66 16.95
CA TRP A 395 18.19 -17.07 16.69
C TRP A 395 19.37 -17.82 16.02
N LEU A 396 19.96 -17.22 14.97
CA LEU A 396 21.13 -17.77 14.28
C LEU A 396 22.31 -17.97 15.25
N ARG A 397 22.44 -17.08 16.24
CA ARG A 397 23.46 -17.12 17.28
C ARG A 397 23.10 -17.96 18.51
N GLY A 398 21.97 -18.68 18.47
CA GLY A 398 21.59 -19.63 19.52
C GLY A 398 20.79 -19.04 20.68
N PHE A 399 20.40 -17.79 20.59
CA PHE A 399 19.54 -17.14 21.57
C PHE A 399 18.09 -17.26 21.15
N ASP A 400 17.17 -17.31 22.11
CA ASP A 400 15.74 -17.13 21.83
C ASP A 400 15.21 -18.14 20.77
N ARG A 401 15.69 -19.39 20.82
CA ARG A 401 15.37 -20.44 19.82
C ARG A 401 13.92 -20.91 19.82
N ASN A 402 13.26 -20.78 20.98
CA ASN A 402 11.87 -21.20 21.20
C ASN A 402 10.92 -20.00 21.39
N THR A 403 11.32 -18.83 20.91
CA THR A 403 10.52 -17.61 21.00
C THR A 403 9.65 -17.47 19.77
N CYS A 404 8.58 -16.66 19.87
CA CYS A 404 7.64 -16.44 18.78
C CYS A 404 6.82 -17.68 18.34
N GLY A 405 6.64 -18.67 19.21
CA GLY A 405 5.77 -19.83 18.98
C GLY A 405 6.33 -20.87 18.00
N LEU A 406 7.62 -20.78 17.66
CA LEU A 406 8.34 -21.77 16.86
C LEU A 406 9.22 -22.60 17.80
N GLU A 407 9.04 -23.92 17.80
CA GLU A 407 9.95 -24.84 18.49
C GLU A 407 11.12 -25.17 17.57
N SER A 408 12.35 -25.11 18.08
CA SER A 408 13.54 -25.49 17.33
C SER A 408 14.40 -26.47 18.12
N LYS A 409 14.78 -27.58 17.47
CA LYS A 409 15.73 -28.57 18.00
C LYS A 409 17.18 -28.25 17.63
N GLU A 410 17.42 -27.14 16.95
CA GLU A 410 18.75 -26.75 16.50
C GLU A 410 19.70 -26.56 17.68
N THR A 411 20.93 -27.04 17.54
CA THR A 411 22.01 -26.95 18.53
C THR A 411 23.25 -26.22 18.00
N GLU A 412 23.51 -26.26 16.69
CA GLU A 412 24.65 -25.62 16.06
C GLU A 412 24.50 -24.09 16.06
N ILE A 413 25.60 -23.35 16.13
CA ILE A 413 25.57 -21.87 16.12
C ILE A 413 26.11 -21.37 14.78
N CYS A 414 25.30 -20.59 14.06
CA CYS A 414 25.68 -20.02 12.77
C CYS A 414 26.92 -19.13 12.92
N PRO A 415 28.00 -19.33 12.14
CA PRO A 415 29.20 -18.50 12.26
C PRO A 415 28.89 -17.04 11.88
N TRP A 416 29.77 -16.14 12.30
CA TRP A 416 29.78 -14.73 11.90
C TRP A 416 31.21 -14.23 11.76
N ASN A 417 31.40 -13.10 11.08
CA ASN A 417 32.71 -12.47 10.89
C ASN A 417 32.64 -10.97 11.23
N GLU A 418 33.75 -10.25 11.05
CA GLU A 418 33.85 -8.81 11.33
C GLU A 418 32.84 -7.93 10.58
N ASP A 419 32.25 -8.44 9.49
CA ASP A 419 31.32 -7.69 8.64
C ASP A 419 30.02 -7.36 9.38
N VAL A 420 29.59 -8.19 10.33
CA VAL A 420 28.40 -7.92 11.15
C VAL A 420 28.58 -6.59 11.91
N CYS A 421 29.71 -6.42 12.60
CA CYS A 421 30.04 -5.20 13.31
C CYS A 421 30.28 -4.03 12.33
N LEU A 422 30.98 -4.28 11.23
CA LEU A 422 31.29 -3.25 10.22
C LEU A 422 30.02 -2.64 9.60
N GLU A 423 29.09 -3.49 9.17
CA GLU A 423 27.82 -3.06 8.54
C GLU A 423 26.91 -2.40 9.57
N ALA A 424 26.86 -2.91 10.81
CA ALA A 424 26.05 -2.31 11.87
C ALA A 424 26.50 -0.87 12.17
N ILE A 425 27.80 -0.60 12.11
CA ILE A 425 28.36 0.75 12.29
C ILE A 425 28.01 1.66 11.11
N LYS A 426 28.18 1.17 9.87
CA LYS A 426 27.88 1.96 8.66
C LYS A 426 26.40 2.34 8.59
N LEU A 427 25.51 1.42 8.95
CA LEU A 427 24.06 1.60 8.91
C LEU A 427 23.48 2.23 10.17
N GLY A 428 24.28 2.40 11.23
CA GLY A 428 23.83 3.02 12.47
C GLY A 428 22.99 2.10 13.38
N HIS A 429 23.06 0.78 13.20
CA HIS A 429 22.24 -0.22 13.90
C HIS A 429 22.81 -0.54 15.29
N VAL A 430 22.59 0.36 16.25
CA VAL A 430 23.16 0.29 17.61
C VAL A 430 22.81 -1.01 18.34
N ALA A 431 21.56 -1.47 18.29
CA ALA A 431 21.14 -2.68 19.03
C ALA A 431 21.84 -3.95 18.52
N ILE A 432 21.99 -4.08 17.20
CA ILE A 432 22.70 -5.18 16.54
C ILE A 432 24.19 -5.13 16.88
N LEU A 433 24.81 -3.95 16.82
CA LEU A 433 26.20 -3.78 17.20
C LEU A 433 26.47 -4.15 18.65
N LYS A 434 25.58 -3.74 19.57
CA LYS A 434 25.65 -4.10 20.99
C LYS A 434 25.63 -5.61 21.17
N PHE A 435 24.61 -6.25 20.60
CA PHE A 435 24.47 -7.70 20.64
C PHE A 435 25.69 -8.42 20.07
N ALA A 436 26.20 -7.98 18.91
CA ALA A 436 27.35 -8.60 18.26
C ALA A 436 28.62 -8.53 19.12
N LEU A 437 28.96 -7.35 19.66
CA LEU A 437 30.15 -7.16 20.48
C LEU A 437 30.06 -7.87 21.85
N GLU A 438 28.90 -7.82 22.50
CA GLU A 438 28.67 -8.51 23.79
C GLU A 438 28.83 -10.02 23.68
N ASN A 439 28.52 -10.59 22.51
CA ASN A 439 28.54 -12.03 22.29
C ASN A 439 29.77 -12.51 21.50
N GLY A 440 30.81 -11.67 21.38
CA GLY A 440 32.13 -12.07 20.90
C GLY A 440 32.38 -11.93 19.39
N CYS A 441 31.61 -11.12 18.68
CA CYS A 441 31.93 -10.75 17.29
C CYS A 441 33.17 -9.85 17.26
N GLN A 442 34.22 -10.28 16.54
CA GLN A 442 35.48 -9.55 16.51
C GLN A 442 35.35 -8.20 15.77
N ALA A 443 35.86 -7.14 16.38
CA ALA A 443 36.03 -5.84 15.75
C ALA A 443 37.48 -5.66 15.30
N SER A 444 37.69 -5.30 14.03
CA SER A 444 39.03 -5.10 13.46
C SER A 444 39.32 -3.63 13.17
N TYR A 445 40.54 -3.37 12.68
CA TYR A 445 40.93 -2.05 12.17
C TYR A 445 39.91 -1.44 11.19
N LYS A 446 39.26 -2.26 10.34
CA LYS A 446 38.23 -1.76 9.41
C LYS A 446 36.99 -1.26 10.16
N THR A 447 36.57 -1.98 11.19
CA THR A 447 35.44 -1.64 12.08
C THR A 447 35.70 -0.30 12.78
N TYR A 448 36.90 -0.10 13.32
CA TYR A 448 37.30 1.18 13.96
C TYR A 448 37.38 2.34 12.96
N ARG A 449 37.90 2.09 11.76
CA ARG A 449 37.96 3.11 10.68
C ARG A 449 36.55 3.51 10.21
N ALA A 450 35.62 2.56 10.10
CA ALA A 450 34.23 2.83 9.77
C ALA A 450 33.53 3.64 10.89
N ASN A 451 33.80 3.30 12.16
CA ASN A 451 33.27 4.02 13.31
C ASN A 451 33.69 5.50 13.30
N ALA A 452 34.99 5.77 13.09
CA ALA A 452 35.52 7.13 13.00
C ALA A 452 34.87 7.97 11.88
N LYS A 453 34.38 7.33 10.80
CA LYS A 453 33.65 7.99 9.71
C LYS A 453 32.16 8.19 10.01
N SER A 454 31.56 7.33 10.85
CA SER A 454 30.10 7.32 11.11
C SER A 454 29.60 8.57 11.85
N LYS A 455 30.48 9.26 12.60
CA LYS A 455 30.15 10.40 13.50
C LYS A 455 29.02 10.12 14.52
N ASN A 456 28.67 8.84 14.75
CA ASN A 456 27.61 8.46 15.67
C ASN A 456 28.17 8.29 17.09
N ARG A 457 27.93 9.29 17.96
CA ARG A 457 28.46 9.33 19.34
C ARG A 457 28.07 8.11 20.19
N VAL A 458 26.91 7.51 19.95
CA VAL A 458 26.44 6.34 20.72
C VAL A 458 27.23 5.09 20.32
N ILE A 459 27.46 4.91 19.01
CA ILE A 459 28.29 3.83 18.47
C ILE A 459 29.74 4.01 18.90
N ASP A 460 30.24 5.24 18.83
CA ASP A 460 31.63 5.58 19.16
C ASP A 460 31.97 5.22 20.61
N ASN A 461 31.16 5.72 21.56
CA ASN A 461 31.29 5.39 22.99
C ASN A 461 31.25 3.89 23.26
N TYR A 462 30.46 3.15 22.48
CA TYR A 462 30.28 1.72 22.70
C TYR A 462 31.41 0.88 22.09
N VAL A 463 31.87 1.20 20.88
CA VAL A 463 33.00 0.52 20.23
C VAL A 463 34.29 0.71 21.02
N TYR A 464 34.53 1.89 21.61
CA TYR A 464 35.69 2.13 22.48
C TYR A 464 35.73 1.23 23.73
N LYS A 465 34.57 0.84 24.27
CA LYS A 465 34.50 -0.06 25.44
C LYS A 465 35.04 -1.46 25.14
N TYR A 466 35.00 -1.89 23.87
CA TYR A 466 35.42 -3.21 23.42
C TYR A 466 36.74 -3.19 22.63
N ARG A 467 37.44 -2.04 22.60
CA ARG A 467 38.79 -1.89 22.04
C ARG A 467 39.80 -2.47 23.04
N ARG A 468 40.20 -3.72 22.84
CA ARG A 468 41.34 -4.33 23.54
C ARG A 468 42.66 -3.93 22.91
#